data_AF-T1B8L4-F1
#
_entry.id   AF-T1B8L4-F1
#
_cell.length_a   1.000
_cell.length_b   1.000
_cell.length_c   1.000
_cell.angle_alpha   90.00
_cell.angle_beta   90.00
_cell.angle_gamma   90.00
#
_symmetry.space_group_name_H-M   'P 1'
#
loop_
_entity.id
_entity.type
_entity.pdbx_description
1 polymer ?
#
loop_
_entity_poly.entity_id
_entity_poly.type
_entity_poly.pdbx_seq_one_letter_code
_entity_poly.pdbx_strand_id
1 'polypeptide(L)' 'HRAHLIVVDFRDRRTIAARRLHAPCGWTPFEGWPAIFPRAHLLYGRTIVEDGEHIGGAIGRIRRPEFAPGATPELS' A
#
# COMPACT_ATOMS: atom_id res chain seq x y z
N HIS A 1 7.92 7.38 18.12
CA HIS A 1 8.23 6.47 17.01
C HIS A 1 7.06 6.42 16.02
N ARG A 2 7.31 6.35 14.70
CA ARG A 2 6.29 6.07 13.68
C ARG A 2 6.59 4.69 13.09
N ALA A 3 5.56 3.86 12.92
CA ALA A 3 5.70 2.50 12.42
C ALA A 3 4.87 2.33 11.14
N HIS A 4 5.46 1.65 10.16
CA HIS A 4 4.83 1.28 8.90
C HIS A 4 5.09 -0.20 8.68
N LEU A 5 4.03 -1.00 8.61
CA LEU A 5 4.13 -2.45 8.48
C LEU A 5 3.08 -2.98 7.51
N ILE A 6 3.43 -4.06 6.83
CA ILE A 6 2.50 -4.87 6.04
C ILE A 6 2.57 -6.32 6.52
N VAL A 7 1.44 -7.01 6.51
CA VAL A 7 1.34 -8.44 6.83
C VAL A 7 0.97 -9.19 5.56
N VAL A 8 1.76 -10.21 5.22
CA VAL A 8 1.57 -11.06 4.05
C VAL A 8 1.56 -12.51 4.47
N ASP A 9 0.71 -13.34 3.86
CA ASP A 9 0.78 -14.80 3.98
C ASP A 9 1.28 -15.38 2.65
N PHE A 10 2.53 -15.83 2.64
CA PHE A 10 3.15 -16.38 1.42
C PHE A 10 2.51 -17.69 0.93
N ARG A 11 1.65 -18.31 1.73
CA ARG A 11 0.89 -19.50 1.34
C ARG A 11 -0.40 -19.15 0.59
N ASP A 12 -0.91 -17.93 0.75
CA ASP A 12 -2.12 -17.43 0.08
C ASP A 12 -1.81 -16.89 -1.32
N ARG A 13 -1.41 -17.79 -2.23
CA ARG A 13 -1.15 -17.44 -3.63
C ARG A 13 -2.44 -17.42 -4.43
N ARG A 14 -2.76 -16.28 -5.03
CA ARG A 14 -3.97 -16.08 -5.84
C ARG A 14 -3.60 -15.61 -7.25
N THR A 15 -4.42 -15.99 -8.23
CA THR A 15 -4.29 -15.51 -9.60
C THR A 15 -4.81 -14.07 -9.70
N ILE A 16 -4.02 -13.19 -10.29
CA ILE A 16 -4.42 -11.81 -10.59
C ILE A 16 -5.57 -11.85 -11.59
N ALA A 17 -6.66 -11.18 -11.24
CA ALA A 17 -7.78 -10.90 -12.14
C ALA A 17 -8.19 -9.44 -12.00
N ALA A 18 -8.24 -8.68 -13.10
CA ALA A 18 -8.49 -7.23 -13.09
C ALA A 18 -9.75 -6.86 -12.32
N ARG A 19 -10.82 -7.65 -12.48
CA ARG A 19 -12.12 -7.48 -11.79
C ARG A 19 -12.06 -7.62 -10.27
N ARG A 20 -10.94 -8.14 -9.72
CA ARG A 20 -10.72 -8.36 -8.28
C ARG A 20 -9.71 -7.37 -7.68
N LEU A 21 -9.16 -6.45 -8.49
CA LEU A 21 -8.25 -5.42 -8.00
C LEU A 21 -9.05 -4.19 -7.55
N HIS A 22 -8.58 -3.49 -6.53
CA HIS A 22 -9.18 -2.21 -6.10
C HIS A 22 -9.01 -1.07 -7.13
N ALA A 23 -8.16 -1.26 -8.15
CA ALA A 23 -7.99 -0.28 -9.20
C ALA A 23 -9.25 -0.22 -10.08
N PRO A 24 -9.90 0.96 -10.22
CA PRO A 24 -11.17 1.06 -10.93
C PRO A 24 -11.05 0.95 -12.47
N CYS A 25 -9.83 0.93 -13.01
CA CYS A 25 -9.57 0.94 -14.46
C CYS A 25 -10.00 -0.34 -15.19
N GLY A 26 -10.26 -1.44 -14.47
CA GLY A 26 -10.78 -2.67 -15.07
C GLY A 26 -9.77 -3.47 -15.92
N TRP A 27 -8.48 -3.11 -15.90
CA TRP A 27 -7.42 -3.83 -16.60
C TRP A 27 -6.12 -3.89 -15.79
N THR A 28 -5.27 -4.87 -16.09
CA THR A 28 -3.92 -5.01 -15.53
C THR A 28 -3.01 -5.72 -16.54
N PRO A 29 -1.74 -5.34 -16.69
CA PRO A 29 -0.80 -6.07 -17.55
C PRO A 29 -0.42 -7.46 -16.97
N PHE A 30 -0.81 -7.73 -15.71
CA PHE A 30 -0.46 -8.93 -14.97
C PHE A 30 -1.60 -9.97 -14.91
N GLU A 31 -2.61 -9.86 -15.77
CA GLU A 31 -3.76 -10.78 -15.79
C GLU A 31 -3.28 -12.24 -15.88
N GLY A 32 -3.82 -13.11 -15.03
CA GLY A 32 -3.48 -14.53 -15.00
C GLY A 32 -2.19 -14.88 -14.24
N TRP A 33 -1.42 -13.91 -13.78
CA TRP A 33 -0.17 -14.18 -13.05
C TRP A 33 -0.45 -14.54 -11.58
N PRO A 34 0.38 -15.41 -10.95
CA PRO A 34 0.27 -15.69 -9.53
C PRO A 34 0.85 -14.52 -8.69
N ALA A 35 0.15 -14.13 -7.62
CA ALA A 35 0.58 -13.09 -6.70
C ALA A 35 0.20 -13.38 -5.24
N ILE A 36 0.86 -12.68 -4.33
CA ILE A 36 0.51 -12.58 -2.91
C ILE A 36 0.00 -11.18 -2.66
N PHE A 37 -1.16 -11.06 -2.00
CA PHE A 37 -1.73 -9.78 -1.62
C PHE A 37 -1.59 -9.55 -0.11
N PRO A 38 -1.43 -8.30 0.35
CA PRO A 38 -1.40 -7.99 1.77
C PRO A 38 -2.68 -8.42 2.49
N ARG A 39 -2.54 -9.02 3.68
CA ARG A 39 -3.66 -9.27 4.61
C ARG A 39 -3.96 -8.05 5.46
N ALA A 40 -2.91 -7.33 5.88
CA ALA A 40 -3.05 -6.11 6.65
C ALA A 40 -1.98 -5.08 6.30
N HIS A 41 -2.33 -3.81 6.48
CA HIS A 41 -1.41 -2.68 6.31
C HIS A 41 -1.59 -1.72 7.49
N LEU A 42 -0.50 -1.42 8.18
CA LEU A 42 -0.48 -0.50 9.31
C LEU A 42 0.28 0.77 8.90
N LEU A 43 -0.42 1.90 8.92
CA LEU A 43 0.11 3.21 8.62
C LEU A 43 0.16 4.04 9.90
N TYR A 44 1.35 4.51 10.28
CA TYR A 44 1.59 5.21 11.55
C TYR A 44 1.10 4.42 12.79
N GLY A 45 1.23 3.08 12.74
CA GLY A 45 0.74 2.18 13.78
C GLY A 45 -0.78 1.96 13.80
N ARG A 46 -1.53 2.47 12.81
CA ARG A 46 -2.97 2.24 12.66
C ARG A 46 -3.25 1.30 11.51
N THR A 47 -4.08 0.28 11.72
CA THR A 47 -4.56 -0.59 10.64
C THR A 47 -5.40 0.21 9.65
N ILE A 48 -5.04 0.16 8.37
CA ILE A 48 -5.75 0.80 7.26
C ILE A 48 -6.23 -0.21 6.21
N VAL A 49 -5.73 -1.45 6.27
CA VAL A 49 -6.24 -2.58 5.49
C VAL A 49 -6.39 -3.76 6.44
N GLU A 50 -7.54 -4.42 6.41
CA GLU A 50 -7.87 -5.61 7.20
C GLU A 50 -8.52 -6.66 6.29
N ASP A 51 -8.03 -7.89 6.35
CA ASP A 51 -8.41 -9.00 5.46
C ASP A 51 -8.44 -8.65 3.97
N GLY A 52 -7.52 -7.76 3.57
CA GLY A 52 -7.39 -7.27 2.19
C GLY A 52 -8.27 -6.08 1.84
N GLU A 53 -9.19 -5.65 2.70
CA GLU A 53 -10.10 -4.53 2.45
C GLU A 53 -9.61 -3.24 3.12
N HIS A 54 -9.81 -2.10 2.46
CA HIS A 54 -9.47 -0.79 3.02
C HIS A 54 -10.49 -0.37 4.08
N ILE A 55 -9.99 0.06 5.24
CA ILE A 55 -10.83 0.51 6.36
C ILE A 55 -10.58 1.98 6.70
N GLY A 56 -11.66 2.69 7.03
CA GLY A 56 -11.61 4.09 7.44
C GLY A 56 -11.31 5.08 6.31
N GLY A 57 -11.01 6.32 6.70
CA GLY A 57 -10.69 7.42 5.78
C GLY A 57 -9.20 7.58 5.52
N ALA A 58 -8.85 8.45 4.57
CA ALA A 58 -7.47 8.78 4.28
C ALA A 58 -6.79 9.46 5.49
N ILE A 59 -5.71 8.85 6.00
CA ILE A 59 -4.90 9.39 7.12
C ILE A 59 -3.49 9.81 6.69
N GLY A 60 -3.24 9.79 5.38
CA GLY A 60 -1.96 10.19 4.80
C GLY A 60 -1.61 11.64 5.15
N ARG A 61 -0.32 11.92 5.27
CA ARG A 61 0.18 13.30 5.40
C ARG A 61 1.06 13.59 4.20
N ILE A 62 0.89 14.77 3.60
CA ILE A 62 1.80 15.26 2.58
C ILE A 62 3.20 15.32 3.21
N ARG A 63 4.15 14.67 2.53
CA ARG A 63 5.58 14.82 2.79
C ARG A 63 6.14 15.53 1.58
N ARG A 64 6.62 16.75 1.79
CA ARG A 64 7.33 17.44 0.72
C ARG A 64 8.78 16.96 0.68
N PRO A 65 9.34 16.66 -0.50
CA PRO A 65 10.70 16.14 -0.63
C PRO A 65 11.76 17.03 0.04
N GLU A 66 11.59 18.35 0.02
CA GLU A 66 12.48 19.33 0.65
C GLU A 66 12.52 19.22 2.20
N PHE A 67 11.56 18.52 2.79
CA PHE A 67 11.51 18.23 4.23
C PHE A 67 11.79 16.75 4.54
N ALA A 68 12.22 15.96 3.55
CA ALA A 68 12.69 14.60 3.78
C ALA A 68 14.05 14.66 4.51
N PRO A 69 14.29 13.78 5.50
CA PRO A 69 15.60 13.69 6.14
C PRO A 69 16.69 13.46 5.08
N GLY A 70 17.70 14.33 5.04
CA GLY A 70 18.78 14.27 4.05
C GLY A 70 18.60 15.15 2.81
N ALA A 71 17.47 15.85 2.67
CA ALA A 71 17.35 16.93 1.70
C ALA A 71 18.10 18.15 2.21
N THR A 72 19.28 18.43 1.66
CA THR A 72 19.92 19.74 1.82
C THR A 72 19.02 20.75 1.09
N PRO A 73 18.52 21.79 1.77
CA PRO A 73 17.93 22.91 1.05
C PRO A 73 19.08 23.56 0.27
N GLU A 74 19.06 23.50 -1.05
CA GLU A 74 19.89 24.40 -1.85
C GLU A 74 19.39 25.82 -1.53
N LEU A 75 20.18 26.52 -0.70
CA LEU A 75 19.94 27.91 -0.33
C LEU A 75 20.15 28.76 -1.60
N SER A 76 19.06 29.29 -2.14
CA SER A 76 19.06 30.42 -3.08
C SER A 76 18.82 31.73 -2.34
#